data_AF-A0A2N3CQP4-F1
#
_entry.id   AF-A0A2N3CQP4-F1
#
_cell.length_a   1.000
_cell.length_b   1.000
_cell.length_c   1.000
_cell.angle_alpha   90.00
_cell.angle_beta   90.00
_cell.angle_gamma   90.00
#
_symmetry.space_group_name_H-M   'P 1'
#
loop_
_entity.id
_entity.type
_entity.pdbx_description
1 polymer ?
#
loop_
_entity_poly.entity_id
_entity_poly.type
_entity_poly.pdbx_seq_one_letter_code
_entity_poly.pdbx_strand_id
1 'polypeptide(L)'
;AYDNHDIDDGLRAGFLALDDLLTLDFLADQWRAVEKRFPHAPKDRLLREMIRDQIGLMVKDVIEHTRAQVHGIGSVAEVRNAGRQLAGFSPEMTSRERRLKTFMYDRLYFHPEQIAAAERARDVVARLFAAYSQDAKLMPSDWHERLPAHEPQRSRMIADFIAGMSDRFAMQACAAIYGAHPAGLINV
;
A
#
# COMPACT_ATOMS: atom_id res chain seq x y z
N ALA A 1 2.87 4.17 -8.38
CA ALA A 1 1.99 3.02 -8.65
C ALA A 1 0.88 2.95 -7.60
N TYR A 2 1.22 2.86 -6.30
CA TYR A 2 0.26 2.83 -5.19
C TYR A 2 -0.69 4.04 -5.13
N ASP A 3 -0.16 5.28 -5.05
CA ASP A 3 -1.01 6.46 -4.81
C ASP A 3 -2.14 6.64 -5.84
N ASN A 4 -1.86 6.42 -7.12
CA ASN A 4 -2.86 6.58 -8.20
C ASN A 4 -3.91 5.46 -8.22
N HIS A 5 -3.54 4.25 -7.81
CA HIS A 5 -4.48 3.13 -7.72
C HIS A 5 -5.41 3.34 -6.53
N ASP A 6 -4.87 3.76 -5.39
CA ASP A 6 -5.63 4.03 -4.17
C ASP A 6 -6.61 5.20 -4.34
N ILE A 7 -6.27 6.19 -5.18
CA ILE A 7 -7.21 7.24 -5.60
C ILE A 7 -8.37 6.65 -6.40
N ASP A 8 -8.10 5.81 -7.40
CA ASP A 8 -9.15 5.17 -8.23
C ASP A 8 -10.07 4.31 -7.35
N ASP A 9 -9.49 3.48 -6.49
CA ASP A 9 -10.22 2.57 -5.62
C ASP A 9 -11.00 3.35 -4.55
N GLY A 10 -10.41 4.38 -3.94
CA GLY A 10 -11.09 5.25 -2.97
C GLY A 10 -12.26 6.04 -3.58
N LEU A 11 -12.13 6.50 -4.83
CA LEU A 11 -13.23 7.16 -5.56
C LEU A 11 -14.34 6.19 -5.91
N ARG A 12 -14.01 4.97 -6.35
CA ARG A 12 -15.00 3.93 -6.70
C ARG A 12 -15.74 3.39 -5.49
N ALA A 13 -15.04 3.23 -4.37
CA ALA A 13 -15.62 2.79 -3.10
C ALA A 13 -16.43 3.89 -2.39
N GLY A 14 -16.36 5.14 -2.87
CA GLY A 14 -17.06 6.28 -2.29
C GLY A 14 -16.42 6.84 -1.01
N PHE A 15 -15.22 6.39 -0.66
CA PHE A 15 -14.46 6.92 0.47
C PHE A 15 -13.78 8.26 0.16
N LEU A 16 -13.58 8.56 -1.12
CA LEU A 16 -13.07 9.84 -1.60
C LEU A 16 -14.10 10.53 -2.47
N ALA A 17 -14.29 11.84 -2.24
CA ALA A 17 -15.00 12.70 -3.16
C ALA A 17 -14.00 13.37 -4.13
N LEU A 18 -14.37 13.49 -5.40
CA LEU A 18 -13.54 14.21 -6.37
C LEU A 18 -13.30 15.66 -5.91
N ASP A 19 -14.31 16.34 -5.40
CA ASP A 19 -14.20 17.74 -5.00
C ASP A 19 -13.17 17.94 -3.88
N ASP A 20 -13.00 16.96 -2.99
CA ASP A 20 -11.94 16.97 -1.99
C ASP A 20 -10.55 16.82 -2.64
N LEU A 21 -10.39 15.93 -3.63
CA LEU A 21 -9.12 15.77 -4.37
C LEU A 21 -8.74 17.04 -5.12
N LEU A 22 -9.73 17.75 -5.68
CA LEU A 22 -9.52 19.01 -6.41
C LEU A 22 -9.16 20.20 -5.50
N THR A 23 -9.11 20.01 -4.17
CA THR A 23 -8.47 20.99 -3.26
C THR A 23 -6.95 21.02 -3.41
N LEU A 24 -6.37 19.97 -4.00
CA LEU A 24 -4.97 19.93 -4.37
C LEU A 24 -4.79 20.58 -5.74
N ASP A 25 -4.17 21.77 -5.78
CA ASP A 25 -4.06 22.59 -6.99
C ASP A 25 -3.54 21.83 -8.23
N PHE A 26 -2.51 20.99 -8.03
CA PHE A 26 -1.92 20.23 -9.13
C PHE A 26 -2.85 19.14 -9.70
N LEU A 27 -3.81 18.63 -8.91
CA LEU A 27 -4.86 17.74 -9.41
C LEU A 27 -6.00 18.55 -10.05
N ALA A 28 -6.35 19.71 -9.48
CA ALA A 28 -7.33 20.62 -10.06
C ALA A 28 -6.94 21.05 -11.47
N ASP A 29 -5.67 21.39 -11.68
CA ASP A 29 -5.16 21.79 -12.99
C ASP A 29 -5.19 20.64 -14.00
N GLN A 30 -4.89 19.41 -13.57
CA GLN A 30 -5.01 18.22 -14.41
C GLN A 30 -6.46 17.93 -14.77
N TRP A 31 -7.36 18.01 -13.80
CA TRP A 31 -8.79 17.84 -14.03
C TRP A 31 -9.31 18.82 -15.09
N ARG A 32 -8.99 20.11 -14.95
CA ARG A 32 -9.35 21.15 -15.94
C ARG A 32 -8.77 20.85 -17.33
N ALA A 33 -7.54 20.35 -17.39
CA ALA A 33 -6.91 19.98 -18.66
C ALA A 33 -7.63 18.80 -19.33
N VAL A 34 -8.04 17.80 -18.54
CA VAL A 34 -8.78 16.62 -19.02
C VAL A 34 -10.19 17.01 -19.47
N GLU A 35 -10.90 17.84 -18.69
CA GLU A 35 -12.21 18.39 -19.06
C GLU A 35 -12.14 19.17 -20.38
N LYS A 36 -11.12 20.01 -20.55
CA LYS A 36 -10.91 20.75 -21.80
C LYS A 36 -10.61 19.82 -22.99
N ARG A 37 -9.88 18.73 -22.76
CA ARG A 37 -9.53 17.74 -23.81
C ARG A 37 -10.75 16.89 -24.20
N PHE A 38 -11.66 16.63 -23.26
CA PHE A 38 -12.81 15.75 -23.44
C PHE A 38 -14.13 16.34 -22.89
N PRO A 39 -14.63 17.46 -23.44
CA PRO A 39 -15.72 18.25 -22.83
C PRO A 39 -17.08 17.56 -22.74
N HIS A 40 -17.27 16.44 -23.46
CA HIS A 40 -18.53 15.70 -23.48
C HIS A 40 -18.39 14.27 -22.92
N ALA A 41 -17.23 13.92 -22.37
CA ALA A 41 -17.02 12.60 -21.81
C ALA A 41 -17.72 12.47 -20.45
N PRO A 42 -18.26 11.27 -20.13
CA PRO A 42 -18.77 10.98 -18.80
C PRO A 42 -17.72 11.18 -17.69
N LYS A 43 -18.14 11.62 -16.50
CA LYS A 43 -17.26 11.94 -15.36
C LYS A 43 -16.33 10.78 -14.98
N ASP A 44 -16.80 9.54 -15.02
CA ASP A 44 -16.00 8.35 -14.73
C ASP A 44 -14.88 8.10 -15.76
N ARG A 45 -15.10 8.46 -17.03
CA ARG A 45 -14.06 8.45 -18.08
C ARG A 45 -13.04 9.55 -17.84
N LEU A 46 -13.48 10.76 -17.49
CA LEU A 46 -12.60 11.87 -17.15
C LEU A 46 -11.71 11.54 -15.95
N LEU A 47 -12.25 10.90 -14.90
CA LEU A 47 -11.48 10.45 -13.74
C LEU A 47 -10.37 9.48 -14.13
N ARG A 48 -10.67 8.45 -14.93
CA ARG A 48 -9.65 7.50 -15.40
C ARG A 48 -8.58 8.16 -16.25
N GLU A 49 -8.96 9.13 -17.08
CA GLU A 49 -8.01 9.91 -17.88
C GLU A 49 -7.12 10.81 -17.02
N MET A 50 -7.67 11.45 -15.97
CA MET A 50 -6.87 12.22 -15.01
C MET A 50 -5.85 11.33 -14.29
N ILE A 51 -6.26 10.15 -13.82
CA ILE A 51 -5.38 9.20 -13.14
C ILE A 51 -4.27 8.72 -14.11
N ARG A 52 -4.64 8.46 -15.37
CA ARG A 52 -3.69 8.10 -16.42
C ARG A 52 -2.67 9.21 -16.68
N ASP A 53 -3.13 10.45 -16.81
CA ASP A 53 -2.27 11.62 -17.03
C ASP A 53 -1.32 11.82 -15.84
N GLN A 54 -1.81 11.70 -14.62
CA GLN A 54 -1.01 11.77 -13.38
C GLN A 54 0.09 10.71 -13.35
N ILE A 55 -0.21 9.46 -13.71
CA ILE A 55 0.81 8.40 -13.86
C ILE A 55 1.85 8.81 -14.90
N GLY A 56 1.42 9.33 -16.05
CA GLY A 56 2.30 9.79 -17.12
C GLY A 56 3.26 10.90 -16.66
N LEU A 57 2.75 11.89 -15.92
CA LEU A 57 3.55 12.98 -15.36
C LEU A 57 4.59 12.47 -14.37
N MET A 58 4.20 11.59 -13.45
CA MET A 58 5.12 10.99 -12.47
C MET A 58 6.20 10.15 -13.15
N VAL A 59 5.83 9.30 -14.11
CA VAL A 59 6.79 8.47 -14.86
C VAL A 59 7.77 9.32 -15.65
N LYS A 60 7.28 10.37 -16.32
CA LYS A 60 8.15 11.31 -17.04
C LYS A 60 9.13 11.99 -16.10
N ASP A 61 8.65 12.53 -14.98
CA ASP A 61 9.47 13.22 -13.98
C ASP A 61 10.59 12.33 -13.43
N VAL A 62 10.28 11.10 -12.99
CA VAL A 62 11.31 10.19 -12.44
C VAL A 62 12.36 9.83 -13.50
N ILE A 63 11.97 9.63 -14.77
CA ILE A 63 12.90 9.32 -15.85
C ILE A 63 13.82 10.51 -16.12
N GLU A 64 13.26 11.70 -16.28
CA GLU A 64 14.02 12.92 -16.59
C GLU A 64 14.93 13.31 -15.43
N HIS A 65 14.41 13.27 -14.20
CA HIS A 65 15.20 13.57 -13.01
C HIS A 65 16.32 12.56 -12.81
N THR A 66 16.01 11.26 -12.86
CA THR A 66 17.04 10.21 -12.70
C THR A 66 18.11 10.32 -13.78
N ARG A 67 17.73 10.58 -15.05
CA ARG A 67 18.69 10.78 -16.14
C ARG A 67 19.67 11.92 -15.84
N ALA A 68 19.18 13.03 -15.31
CA ALA A 68 20.04 14.14 -14.91
C ALA A 68 20.95 13.75 -13.73
N GLN A 69 20.43 13.01 -12.75
CA GLN A 69 21.18 12.62 -11.55
C GLN A 69 22.31 11.63 -11.81
N VAL A 70 22.17 10.78 -12.83
CA VAL A 70 23.18 9.78 -13.21
C VAL A 70 24.12 10.26 -14.31
N HIS A 71 24.04 11.54 -14.70
CA HIS A 71 24.95 12.10 -15.69
C HIS A 71 26.41 11.96 -15.22
N GLY A 72 27.25 11.34 -16.04
CA GLY A 72 28.66 11.08 -15.72
C GLY A 72 28.91 9.83 -14.86
N ILE A 73 27.87 9.08 -14.49
CA ILE A 73 28.02 7.78 -13.84
C ILE A 73 28.16 6.69 -14.92
N GLY A 74 29.30 6.02 -14.94
CA GLY A 74 29.66 5.00 -15.93
C GLY A 74 29.62 3.56 -15.40
N SER A 75 29.49 3.35 -14.08
CA SER A 75 29.53 2.01 -13.50
C SER A 75 28.56 1.80 -12.33
N VAL A 76 28.22 0.53 -12.08
CA VAL A 76 27.40 0.15 -10.92
C VAL A 76 28.12 0.43 -9.59
N ALA A 77 29.46 0.38 -9.57
CA ALA A 77 30.23 0.73 -8.39
C ALA A 77 30.06 2.21 -8.03
N GLU A 78 30.08 3.11 -9.01
CA GLU A 78 29.82 4.54 -8.81
C GLU A 78 28.38 4.80 -8.35
N VAL A 79 27.38 4.09 -8.89
CA VAL A 79 25.99 4.16 -8.39
C VAL A 79 25.93 3.84 -6.89
N ARG A 80 26.58 2.75 -6.45
CA ARG A 80 26.60 2.33 -5.04
C ARG A 80 27.34 3.32 -4.14
N ASN A 81 28.40 3.94 -4.66
CA ASN A 81 29.25 4.86 -3.93
C ASN A 81 28.79 6.33 -3.99
N ALA A 82 27.67 6.63 -4.66
CA ALA A 82 27.22 8.01 -4.89
C ALA A 82 26.83 8.76 -3.61
N GLY A 83 26.62 8.06 -2.49
CA GLY A 83 26.30 8.66 -1.18
C GLY A 83 24.94 9.37 -1.12
N ARG A 84 24.11 9.22 -2.16
CA ARG A 84 22.80 9.85 -2.29
C ARG A 84 21.88 9.00 -3.17
N GLN A 85 20.58 9.23 -3.07
CA GLN A 85 19.61 8.62 -3.98
C GLN A 85 19.77 9.22 -5.39
N LEU A 86 19.99 8.35 -6.38
CA LEU A 86 20.16 8.73 -7.79
C LEU A 86 18.86 8.60 -8.59
N ALA A 87 18.02 7.62 -8.25
CA ALA A 87 16.74 7.38 -8.90
C ALA A 87 15.59 7.80 -7.99
N GLY A 88 14.79 8.76 -8.44
CA GLY A 88 13.69 9.31 -7.66
C GLY A 88 12.99 10.46 -8.38
N PHE A 89 11.88 10.89 -7.80
CA PHE A 89 11.18 12.09 -8.26
C PHE A 89 12.02 13.33 -8.07
N SER A 90 11.77 14.34 -8.89
CA SER A 90 12.31 15.68 -8.67
C SER A 90 11.85 16.23 -7.31
N PRO A 91 12.53 17.25 -6.76
CA PRO A 91 12.09 17.90 -5.52
C PRO A 91 10.65 18.43 -5.61
N GLU A 92 10.25 18.94 -6.78
CA GLU A 92 8.89 19.45 -7.00
C GLU A 92 7.86 18.32 -6.98
N MET A 93 8.09 17.24 -7.74
CA MET A 93 7.18 16.10 -7.77
C MET A 93 7.12 15.41 -6.40
N THR A 94 8.22 15.32 -5.68
CA THR A 94 8.26 14.81 -4.30
C THR A 94 7.39 15.65 -3.36
N SER A 95 7.40 16.98 -3.50
CA SER A 95 6.55 17.86 -2.70
C SER A 95 5.05 17.63 -3.00
N ARG A 96 4.69 17.48 -4.29
CA ARG A 96 3.32 17.19 -4.71
C ARG A 96 2.86 15.81 -4.22
N GLU A 97 3.70 14.79 -4.35
CA GLU A 97 3.43 13.43 -3.85
C GLU A 97 3.24 13.42 -2.34
N ARG A 98 4.07 14.16 -1.58
CA ARG A 98 3.92 14.25 -0.13
C ARG A 98 2.59 14.91 0.25
N ARG A 99 2.19 15.99 -0.42
CA ARG A 99 0.88 16.64 -0.20
C ARG A 99 -0.26 15.68 -0.51
N LEU A 100 -0.17 14.93 -1.61
CA LEU A 100 -1.14 13.91 -1.97
C LEU A 100 -1.25 12.84 -0.89
N LYS A 101 -0.12 12.30 -0.43
CA LYS A 101 -0.09 11.30 0.62
C LYS A 101 -0.72 11.81 1.91
N THR A 102 -0.35 13.01 2.38
CA THR A 102 -0.98 13.60 3.57
C THR A 102 -2.50 13.66 3.41
N PHE A 103 -2.98 14.14 2.27
CA PHE A 103 -4.42 14.16 1.98
C PHE A 103 -5.05 12.75 2.00
N MET A 104 -4.40 11.75 1.38
CA MET A 104 -4.89 10.37 1.36
C MET A 104 -4.90 9.75 2.77
N TYR A 105 -3.94 10.07 3.63
CA TYR A 105 -3.97 9.68 5.04
C TYR A 105 -5.17 10.26 5.76
N ASP A 106 -5.38 11.57 5.63
CA ASP A 106 -6.47 12.27 6.32
C ASP A 106 -7.86 11.83 5.85
N ARG A 107 -8.02 11.54 4.56
CA ARG A 107 -9.34 11.30 3.95
C ARG A 107 -9.65 9.83 3.64
N LEU A 108 -8.65 8.99 3.41
CA LEU A 108 -8.85 7.57 3.03
C LEU A 108 -8.34 6.61 4.11
N TYR A 109 -7.08 6.70 4.53
CA TYR A 109 -6.48 5.67 5.39
C TYR A 109 -6.95 5.74 6.86
N PHE A 110 -7.28 6.92 7.37
CA PHE A 110 -7.87 7.08 8.72
C PHE A 110 -9.40 7.00 8.72
N HIS A 111 -10.02 6.50 7.66
CA HIS A 111 -11.45 6.25 7.66
C HIS A 111 -11.81 5.26 8.80
N PRO A 112 -12.82 5.53 9.65
CA PRO A 112 -13.13 4.69 10.81
C PRO A 112 -13.30 3.20 10.48
N GLU A 113 -13.86 2.89 9.31
CA GLU A 113 -14.02 1.52 8.84
C GLU A 113 -12.68 0.81 8.58
N GLN A 114 -11.70 1.52 8.02
CA GLN A 114 -10.34 1.00 7.76
C GLN A 114 -9.58 0.78 9.06
N ILE A 115 -9.69 1.72 10.01
CA ILE A 115 -9.10 1.58 11.34
C ILE A 115 -9.69 0.36 12.06
N ALA A 116 -11.02 0.23 12.05
CA ALA A 116 -11.68 -0.90 12.70
C ALA A 116 -11.31 -2.24 12.03
N ALA A 117 -11.15 -2.27 10.70
CA ALA A 117 -10.66 -3.46 9.99
C ALA A 117 -9.21 -3.81 10.38
N ALA A 118 -8.33 -2.81 10.46
CA ALA A 118 -6.94 -2.99 10.88
C ALA A 118 -6.83 -3.50 12.32
N GLU A 119 -7.65 -2.99 13.24
CA GLU A 119 -7.72 -3.48 14.63
C GLU A 119 -8.13 -4.95 14.69
N ARG A 120 -9.11 -5.35 13.88
CA ARG A 120 -9.54 -6.76 13.78
C ARG A 120 -8.46 -7.65 13.17
N ALA A 121 -7.77 -7.19 12.13
CA ALA A 121 -6.66 -7.93 11.54
C ALA A 121 -5.52 -8.12 12.56
N ARG A 122 -5.23 -7.08 13.35
CA ARG A 122 -4.26 -7.16 14.45
C ARG A 122 -4.66 -8.18 15.50
N ASP A 123 -5.94 -8.27 15.88
CA ASP A 123 -6.44 -9.29 16.81
C ASP A 123 -6.20 -10.71 16.26
N VAL A 124 -6.51 -10.95 14.98
CA VAL A 124 -6.28 -12.25 14.34
C VAL A 124 -4.80 -12.65 14.41
N VAL A 125 -3.89 -11.75 14.02
CA VAL A 125 -2.44 -12.00 14.06
C VAL A 125 -1.96 -12.28 15.49
N ALA A 126 -2.41 -11.49 16.47
CA ALA A 126 -2.04 -11.69 17.87
C ALA A 126 -2.53 -13.04 18.41
N ARG A 127 -3.76 -13.43 18.09
CA ARG A 127 -4.36 -14.70 18.53
C ARG A 127 -3.70 -15.91 17.87
N LEU A 128 -3.32 -15.81 16.60
CA LEU A 128 -2.55 -16.86 15.90
C LEU A 128 -1.16 -17.01 16.52
N PHE A 129 -0.46 -15.90 16.76
CA PHE A 129 0.86 -15.94 17.40
C PHE A 129 0.79 -16.56 18.80
N ALA A 130 -0.18 -16.14 19.61
CA ALA A 130 -0.39 -16.70 20.94
C ALA A 130 -0.68 -18.21 20.88
N ALA A 131 -1.56 -18.65 19.99
CA ALA A 131 -1.91 -20.06 19.82
C ALA A 131 -0.69 -20.91 19.44
N TYR A 132 0.07 -20.50 18.42
CA TYR A 132 1.24 -21.26 17.95
C TYR A 132 2.41 -21.23 18.94
N SER A 133 2.55 -20.14 19.71
CA SER A 133 3.56 -20.06 20.77
C SER A 133 3.26 -21.06 21.90
N GLN A 134 1.98 -21.17 22.28
CA GLN A 134 1.49 -22.08 23.33
C GLN A 134 1.47 -23.54 22.89
N ASP A 135 0.97 -23.83 21.69
CA ASP A 135 0.95 -25.17 21.11
C ASP A 135 1.37 -25.14 19.64
N ALA A 136 2.63 -25.52 19.39
CA ALA A 136 3.18 -25.55 18.05
C ALA A 136 2.52 -26.62 17.15
N LYS A 137 1.84 -27.62 17.70
CA LYS A 137 1.14 -28.66 16.92
C LYS A 137 -0.08 -28.11 16.16
N LEU A 138 -0.52 -26.90 16.50
CA LEU A 138 -1.54 -26.17 15.76
C LEU A 138 -1.01 -25.64 14.41
N MET A 139 0.31 -25.56 14.24
CA MET A 139 0.94 -25.27 12.95
C MET A 139 1.01 -26.55 12.09
N PRO A 140 1.09 -26.41 10.74
CA PRO A 140 1.40 -27.54 9.87
C PRO A 140 2.66 -28.31 10.30
N SER A 141 2.69 -29.62 10.03
CA SER A 141 3.79 -30.53 10.39
C SER A 141 5.17 -29.97 10.07
N ASP A 142 5.35 -29.55 8.82
CA ASP A 142 6.63 -29.11 8.28
C ASP A 142 7.18 -27.86 8.98
N TRP A 143 6.30 -27.05 9.59
CA TRP A 143 6.69 -25.86 10.34
C TRP A 143 7.02 -26.18 11.80
N HIS A 144 6.20 -26.98 12.47
CA HIS A 144 6.44 -27.27 13.88
C HIS A 144 7.62 -28.23 14.09
N GLU A 145 7.87 -29.16 13.16
CA GLU A 145 8.99 -30.10 13.21
C GLU A 145 10.35 -29.39 13.10
N ARG A 146 10.37 -28.26 12.39
CA ARG A 146 11.55 -27.43 12.18
C ARG A 146 11.67 -26.28 13.18
N LEU A 147 10.73 -26.18 14.12
CA LEU A 147 10.63 -25.04 15.02
C LEU A 147 11.79 -25.04 16.03
N PRO A 148 12.59 -23.96 16.12
CA PRO A 148 13.66 -23.87 17.10
C PRO A 148 13.16 -24.01 18.55
N ALA A 149 14.00 -24.59 19.40
CA ALA A 149 13.69 -24.79 20.82
C ALA A 149 13.80 -23.50 21.65
N HIS A 150 14.57 -22.51 21.18
CA HIS A 150 14.94 -21.33 21.96
C HIS A 150 14.58 -20.02 21.26
N GLU A 151 14.38 -19.00 22.09
CA GLU A 151 14.19 -17.64 21.65
C GLU A 151 15.54 -16.97 21.32
N PRO A 152 15.56 -16.01 20.37
CA PRO A 152 14.41 -15.44 19.64
C PRO A 152 14.01 -16.20 18.36
N GLN A 153 14.73 -17.27 17.99
CA GLN A 153 14.53 -17.95 16.69
C GLN A 153 13.17 -18.64 16.61
N ARG A 154 12.68 -19.19 17.74
CA ARG A 154 11.35 -19.78 17.84
C ARG A 154 10.26 -18.77 17.49
N SER A 155 10.20 -17.63 18.19
CA SER A 155 9.20 -16.59 17.92
C SER A 155 9.34 -16.02 16.51
N ARG A 156 10.57 -15.87 15.99
CA ARG A 156 10.80 -15.42 14.61
C ARG A 156 10.19 -16.38 13.59
N MET A 157 10.39 -17.69 13.76
CA MET A 157 9.83 -18.67 12.82
C MET A 157 8.30 -18.73 12.86
N ILE A 158 7.68 -18.54 14.03
CA ILE A 158 6.22 -18.39 14.15
C ILE A 158 5.76 -17.13 13.41
N ALA A 159 6.46 -16.00 13.58
CA ALA A 159 6.14 -14.76 12.89
C ALA A 159 6.30 -14.90 11.36
N ASP A 160 7.35 -15.58 10.89
CA ASP A 160 7.57 -15.85 9.47
C ASP A 160 6.44 -16.72 8.88
N PHE A 161 5.97 -17.72 9.63
CA PHE A 161 4.82 -18.54 9.23
C PHE A 161 3.55 -17.70 9.08
N ILE A 162 3.24 -16.85 10.06
CA ILE A 162 2.07 -15.97 10.04
C ILE A 162 2.17 -14.95 8.90
N ALA A 163 3.36 -14.37 8.69
CA ALA A 163 3.60 -13.42 7.59
C ALA A 163 3.46 -14.05 6.20
N GLY A 164 3.62 -15.37 6.09
CA GLY A 164 3.38 -16.13 4.85
C GLY A 164 1.91 -16.48 4.59
N MET A 165 0.99 -16.18 5.52
CA MET A 165 -0.44 -16.47 5.35
C MET A 165 -1.13 -15.47 4.44
N SER A 166 -2.06 -15.95 3.63
CA SER A 166 -3.10 -15.07 3.07
C SER A 166 -4.16 -14.74 4.13
N ASP A 167 -4.85 -13.61 3.99
CA ASP A 167 -5.93 -13.18 4.88
C ASP A 167 -6.98 -14.29 5.06
N ARG A 168 -7.40 -14.91 3.96
CA ARG A 168 -8.34 -16.04 3.97
C ARG A 168 -7.82 -17.20 4.82
N PHE A 169 -6.55 -17.57 4.66
CA PHE A 169 -5.96 -18.66 5.42
C PHE A 169 -5.82 -18.31 6.92
N ALA A 170 -5.37 -17.10 7.24
CA ALA A 170 -5.26 -16.62 8.61
C ALA A 170 -6.61 -16.62 9.34
N MET A 171 -7.67 -16.15 8.67
CA MET A 171 -9.03 -16.17 9.22
C MET A 171 -9.54 -17.61 9.44
N GLN A 172 -9.29 -18.52 8.48
CA GLN A 172 -9.68 -19.93 8.61
C GLN A 172 -8.93 -20.64 9.74
N ALA A 173 -7.61 -20.41 9.86
CA ALA A 173 -6.79 -20.98 10.93
C ALA A 173 -7.25 -20.46 12.31
N CYS A 174 -7.52 -19.15 12.42
CA CYS A 174 -8.05 -18.56 13.65
C CYS A 174 -9.41 -19.17 14.01
N ALA A 175 -10.30 -19.34 13.03
CA ALA A 175 -11.60 -19.96 13.24
C ALA A 175 -11.50 -21.43 13.65
N ALA A 176 -10.57 -22.20 13.07
CA ALA A 176 -10.34 -23.60 13.43
C ALA A 176 -9.83 -23.77 14.87
N ILE A 177 -8.97 -22.85 15.34
CA ILE A 177 -8.39 -22.90 16.68
C ILE A 177 -9.39 -22.45 17.75
N TYR A 178 -10.16 -21.40 17.47
CA TYR A 178 -11.01 -20.75 18.48
C TYR A 178 -12.52 -20.96 18.27
N GLY A 179 -12.92 -21.71 17.24
CA GLY A 179 -14.32 -22.10 16.99
C GLY A 179 -15.22 -21.01 16.39
N ALA A 180 -14.69 -19.84 16.02
CA ALA A 180 -15.48 -18.75 15.44
C ALA A 180 -14.67 -17.93 14.42
N HIS A 181 -15.33 -17.56 13.32
CA HIS A 181 -14.76 -16.64 12.34
C HIS A 181 -14.58 -15.25 12.95
N PRO A 182 -13.44 -14.57 12.68
CA PRO A 182 -13.28 -13.16 13.06
C PRO A 182 -14.42 -12.31 12.47
N ALA A 183 -15.24 -11.72 13.33
CA ALA A 183 -16.40 -10.93 12.90
C ALA A 183 -15.94 -9.61 12.24
N GLY A 184 -16.55 -9.22 11.12
CA GLY A 184 -16.29 -7.93 10.47
C GLY A 184 -15.00 -7.84 9.64
N LEU A 185 -14.33 -8.95 9.39
CA LEU A 185 -13.30 -9.06 8.35
C LEU A 185 -13.93 -9.72 7.12
N ILE A 186 -13.94 -9.01 6.00
CA ILE A 186 -14.39 -9.52 4.70
C ILE A 186 -13.13 -9.66 3.85
N ASN A 187 -12.95 -10.83 3.25
CA ASN A 187 -11.89 -11.02 2.27
C ASN A 187 -12.30 -10.22 1.01
N VAL A 188 -11.56 -9.16 0.69
CA VAL A 188 -11.75 -8.36 -0.54
C VAL A 188 -11.18 -9.12 -1.74
#